data_AF-A0A173SNS4-F1
#
_entry.id   AF-A0A173SNS4-F1
#
_cell.length_a   1.000
_cell.length_b   1.000
_cell.length_c   1.000
_cell.angle_alpha   90.00
_cell.angle_beta   90.00
_cell.angle_gamma   90.00
#
_symmetry.space_group_name_H-M   'P 1'
#
loop_
_entity.id
_entity.type
_entity.pdbx_description
1 polymer ?
#
loop_
_entity_poly.entity_id
_entity_poly.type
_entity_poly.pdbx_seq_one_letter_code
_entity_poly.pdbx_strand_id
1 'polypeptide(L)' 'MAQTKSDNVQINISIPTGWKTELENLARIYSVEEGKTITFLDLMRRGIQEKYQLGEKRQ' A
#
# COMPACT_ATOMS: atom_id res chain seq x y z
N MET A 1 -4.49 -27.01 11.38
CA MET A 1 -5.34 -26.17 10.51
C MET A 1 -4.51 -25.83 9.28
N ALA A 2 -4.93 -26.29 8.10
CA ALA A 2 -4.18 -26.07 6.86
C ALA A 2 -4.14 -24.58 6.56
N GLN A 3 -2.96 -24.01 6.39
CA GLN A 3 -2.78 -22.62 5.99
C GLN A 3 -3.30 -22.46 4.55
N THR A 4 -4.44 -21.81 4.39
CA THR A 4 -4.96 -21.39 3.08
C THR A 4 -3.92 -20.45 2.48
N LYS A 5 -3.25 -20.86 1.38
CA LYS A 5 -2.35 -19.98 0.64
C LYS A 5 -3.15 -18.77 0.18
N SER A 6 -2.70 -17.57 0.53
CA SER A 6 -3.26 -16.35 -0.04
C SER A 6 -2.84 -16.25 -1.51
N ASP A 7 -3.77 -15.86 -2.39
CA ASP A 7 -3.51 -15.62 -3.82
C ASP A 7 -2.70 -14.33 -4.08
N ASN A 8 -1.87 -13.93 -3.12
CA ASN A 8 -1.13 -12.68 -3.18
C ASN A 8 0.20 -12.91 -3.90
N VAL A 9 0.49 -12.07 -4.88
CA VAL A 9 1.76 -12.05 -5.62
C VAL A 9 2.66 -10.96 -5.05
N GLN A 10 3.93 -11.29 -4.80
CA GLN A 10 4.96 -10.31 -4.42
C GLN A 10 5.66 -9.79 -5.67
N ILE A 11 5.86 -8.47 -5.75
CA ILE A 11 6.53 -7.81 -6.88
C ILE A 11 7.59 -6.87 -6.30
N ASN A 12 8.81 -6.96 -6.83
CA ASN A 12 9.89 -6.03 -6.52
C ASN A 12 9.86 -4.86 -7.52
N ILE A 13 9.93 -3.64 -7.00
CA ILE A 13 9.98 -2.42 -7.82
C ILE A 13 11.12 -1.52 -7.36
N SER A 14 11.75 -0.83 -8.30
CA SER A 14 12.71 0.24 -8.01
C SER A 14 12.01 1.58 -8.16
N ILE A 15 12.18 2.47 -7.17
CA ILE A 15 11.66 3.83 -7.20
C ILE A 15 12.78 4.83 -6.91
N PRO A 16 12.69 6.07 -7.42
CA PRO A 16 13.63 7.12 -7.05
C PRO A 16 13.61 7.37 -5.54
N THR A 17 14.78 7.62 -4.95
CA THR A 17 14.89 7.86 -3.50
C THR A 17 14.05 9.04 -3.04
N GLY A 18 13.95 10.11 -3.83
CA GLY A 18 13.13 11.27 -3.52
C GLY A 18 11.64 10.92 -3.38
N TRP A 19 11.13 10.05 -4.24
CA TRP A 19 9.73 9.61 -4.19
C TRP A 19 9.44 8.81 -2.92
N LYS A 20 10.40 7.97 -2.48
CA LYS A 20 10.24 7.23 -1.22
C LYS A 20 10.04 8.17 -0.04
N THR A 21 10.87 9.21 0.07
CA THR A 21 10.77 10.19 1.15
C THR A 21 9.43 10.93 1.14
N GLU A 22 8.97 11.34 -0.05
CA GLU A 22 7.66 12.02 -0.20
C GLU A 22 6.50 11.11 0.21
N LEU A 23 6.51 9.84 -0.23
CA LEU A 23 5.48 8.86 0.12
C LEU A 23 5.47 8.52 1.62
N GLU A 24 6.65 8.45 2.26
CA GLU A 24 6.74 8.26 3.72
C GLU A 24 6.14 9.44 4.48
N ASN A 25 6.39 10.68 4.03
CA ASN A 25 5.79 11.87 4.63
C ASN A 25 4.26 11.89 4.47
N LEU A 26 3.76 11.55 3.28
CA LEU A 26 2.32 11.44 3.02
C LEU A 26 1.68 10.39 3.93
N ALA A 27 2.29 9.20 4.03
CA ALA A 27 1.79 8.14 4.88
C ALA A 27 1.71 8.56 6.36
N ARG A 28 2.68 9.34 6.83
CA ARG A 28 2.68 9.90 8.19
C ARG A 28 1.52 10.88 8.41
N ILE A 29 1.22 11.74 7.44
CA ILE A 29 0.11 12.70 7.52
C ILE A 29 -1.22 11.93 7.56
N TYR A 30 -1.45 11.05 6.59
CA TYR A 30 -2.67 10.22 6.55
C TYR A 30 -2.83 9.37 7.81
N SER A 31 -1.73 8.86 8.37
CA SER A 31 -1.77 8.06 9.59
C SER A 31 -2.33 8.85 10.78
N VAL A 32 -1.99 10.14 10.88
CA VAL A 32 -2.53 11.04 11.90
C VAL A 32 -4.00 11.39 11.61
N GLU A 33 -4.33 11.67 10.36
CA GLU A 33 -5.71 12.03 9.96
C GLU A 33 -6.71 10.89 10.13
N GLU A 34 -6.37 9.66 9.72
CA GLU A 34 -7.24 8.49 9.88
C GLU A 34 -7.16 7.87 11.29
N GLY A 35 -6.23 8.32 12.14
CA GLY A 35 -5.99 7.74 13.46
C GLY A 35 -5.52 6.28 13.42
N LYS A 36 -4.94 5.85 12.30
CA LYS A 36 -4.50 4.47 12.04
C LYS A 36 -3.07 4.47 11.53
N THR A 37 -2.32 3.41 11.79
CA THR A 37 -0.99 3.25 11.18
C THR A 37 -1.13 3.01 9.68
N ILE A 38 -0.77 4.00 8.87
CA ILE A 38 -0.73 3.91 7.41
C ILE A 38 0.73 3.95 6.98
N THR A 39 1.13 2.97 6.17
CA THR A 39 2.49 2.90 5.63
C THR A 39 2.53 3.39 4.18
N PHE A 40 3.71 3.76 3.69
CA PHE A 40 3.87 4.10 2.27
C PHE A 40 3.48 2.94 1.34
N LEU A 41 3.63 1.68 1.80
CA LEU A 41 3.19 0.50 1.05
C LEU A 41 1.68 0.46 0.89
N ASP A 42 0.92 0.90 1.89
CA ASP A 42 -0.54 0.96 1.82
C ASP A 42 -0.98 2.01 0.80
N LEU A 43 -0.30 3.16 0.75
CA LEU A 43 -0.51 4.17 -0.29
C LEU A 43 -0.20 3.63 -1.68
N MET A 44 0.90 2.89 -1.85
CA MET A 44 1.24 2.27 -3.14
C MET A 44 0.19 1.25 -3.59
N ARG A 45 -0.33 0.43 -2.67
CA ARG A 45 -1.40 -0.53 -2.96
C ARG A 45 -2.69 0.18 -3.36
N ARG A 46 -3.12 1.18 -2.58
CA ARG A 46 -4.30 2.00 -2.89
C ARG A 46 -4.15 2.68 -4.26
N GLY A 47 -3.00 3.30 -4.54
CA GLY A 47 -2.72 3.94 -5.82
C GLY A 47 -2.76 2.98 -7.01
N ILE A 48 -2.26 1.74 -6.86
CA ILE A 48 -2.38 0.70 -7.90
C ILE A 48 -3.84 0.27 -8.07
N GLN A 49 -4.57 0.08 -6.97
CA GLN A 49 -5.99 -0.29 -7.02
C GLN A 49 -6.82 0.78 -7.73
N GLU A 50 -6.66 2.05 -7.36
CA GLU A 50 -7.38 3.17 -7.96
C GLU A 50 -7.03 3.35 -9.44
N LYS A 51 -5.72 3.33 -9.78
CA LYS A 51 -5.24 3.52 -11.16
C LYS A 51 -5.82 2.49 -12.13
N TYR A 52 -5.94 1.25 -11.70
CA TYR A 52 -6.44 0.14 -12.52
C TYR A 52 -7.88 -0.26 -12.18
N GLN A 53 -8.58 0.54 -11.35
CA GLN A 53 -9.95 0.27 -10.88
C GLN A 53 -10.12 -1.15 -10.32
N LEU A 54 -9.08 -1.66 -9.64
CA LEU A 54 -9.12 -2.97 -9.02
C LEU A 54 -10.03 -2.88 -7.79
N GLY A 55 -11.07 -3.72 -7.76
CA GLY A 55 -11.96 -3.78 -6.60
C GLY A 55 -11.20 -4.14 -5.32
N GLU A 56 -11.69 -3.66 -4.19
CA GLU A 56 -11.22 -4.13 -2.89
C GLU A 56 -11.48 -5.64 -2.80
N LYS A 57 -10.41 -6.46 -2.73
CA LYS A 57 -10.56 -7.85 -2.33
C LYS A 57 -11.03 -7.85 -0.88
N ARG A 58 -12.33 -8.06 -0.67
CA ARG A 58 -12.86 -8.42 0.65
C ARG A 58 -12.19 -9.74 1.06
N GLN A 59 -11.44 -9.70 2.16
CA GLN A 59 -11.05 -10.90 2.89
C GLN A 59 -12.25 -11.44 3.64
#